data_AF-A0A971UZX7-F1
#
_entry.id   AF-A0A971UZX7-F1
#
_cell.length_a   1.000
_cell.length_b   1.000
_cell.length_c   1.000
_cell.angle_alpha   90.00
_cell.angle_beta   90.00
_cell.angle_gamma   90.00
#
_symmetry.space_group_name_H-M   'P 1'
#
loop_
_entity.id
_entity.type
_entity.pdbx_description
1 polymer ?
#
loop_
_entity_poly.entity_id
_entity_poly.type
_entity_poly.pdbx_seq_one_letter_code
_entity_poly.pdbx_strand_id
1 'polypeptide(L)'
;MIDFSKIPSPCFVMEEELLRRNLRLIRSVQDRAGVQIILAFKAFALWKSFPIIREYIAHSTASSVAEAQLAFEEMGSPAHTYAPAYTDSDFPSFLKYSSHITFNSLSQFERFYPQLQASEKKIECGIRINPEFSVVETDLYNPSAPGSRLGVTADKIGTALPEGVTGLHLHNLCENNSYDLEKTLEVVEQKFGHLFVQVKWLNLGGGHLITHKEYDVEHLIGVLTGVKNRYPHLQIILEPGSAFAWETGVLVATVADIVENGGIKTAMLNVSFACHMP
;
A
#
# COMPACT_ATOMS: atom_id res chain seq x y z
N MET A 1 -14.06 11.70 24.74
CA MET A 1 -13.79 12.88 23.89
C MET A 1 -12.45 13.44 24.32
N ILE A 2 -11.53 13.66 23.38
CA ILE A 2 -10.19 14.17 23.69
C ILE A 2 -10.29 15.63 24.14
N ASP A 3 -9.62 15.96 25.24
CA ASP A 3 -9.47 17.34 25.71
C ASP A 3 -8.27 17.99 25.02
N PHE A 4 -8.52 18.63 23.88
CA PHE A 4 -7.49 19.27 23.06
C PHE A 4 -6.76 20.42 23.79
N SER A 5 -7.32 20.97 24.87
CA SER A 5 -6.67 22.04 25.66
C SER A 5 -5.42 21.57 26.39
N LYS A 6 -5.26 20.26 26.59
CA LYS A 6 -4.10 19.65 27.26
C LYS A 6 -2.99 19.20 26.30
N ILE A 7 -3.19 19.39 25.00
CA ILE A 7 -2.25 18.93 23.97
C ILE A 7 -1.43 20.14 23.49
N PRO A 8 -0.10 20.00 23.34
CA PRO A 8 0.72 21.07 22.77
C PRO A 8 0.25 21.42 21.36
N SER A 9 0.48 22.66 20.94
CA SER A 9 0.20 23.09 19.58
C SER A 9 1.45 23.71 18.93
N PRO A 10 1.80 23.31 17.68
CA PRO A 10 1.05 22.39 16.83
C PRO A 10 1.31 20.91 17.16
N CYS A 11 0.30 20.04 17.00
CA CYS A 11 0.45 18.59 17.26
C CYS A 11 -0.52 17.74 16.44
N PHE A 12 -0.01 16.67 15.81
CA PHE A 12 -0.85 15.61 15.26
C PHE A 12 -1.34 14.71 16.38
N VAL A 13 -2.66 14.60 16.52
CA VAL A 13 -3.32 13.81 17.55
C VAL A 13 -4.08 12.70 16.88
N MET A 14 -3.82 11.46 17.27
CA MET A 14 -4.53 10.29 16.79
C MET A 14 -5.33 9.65 17.93
N GLU A 15 -6.59 9.33 17.67
CA GLU A 15 -7.49 8.67 18.60
C GLU A 15 -7.37 7.15 18.46
N GLU A 16 -6.91 6.48 19.52
CA GLU A 16 -6.74 5.02 19.52
C GLU A 16 -8.06 4.28 19.23
N GLU A 17 -9.19 4.76 19.76
CA GLU A 17 -10.48 4.11 19.56
C GLU A 17 -10.92 4.13 18.08
N LEU A 18 -10.67 5.25 17.38
CA LEU A 18 -10.94 5.38 15.95
C LEU A 18 -9.99 4.52 15.12
N LEU A 19 -8.70 4.49 15.48
CA LEU A 19 -7.74 3.59 14.85
C LEU A 19 -8.16 2.11 15.01
N ARG A 20 -8.51 1.69 16.23
CA ARG A 20 -8.98 0.33 16.51
C ARG A 20 -10.28 0.01 15.77
N ARG A 21 -11.18 0.98 15.57
CA ARG A 21 -12.39 0.81 14.74
C ARG A 21 -12.03 0.47 13.30
N ASN A 22 -11.11 1.21 12.70
CA ASN A 22 -10.62 0.96 11.35
C ASN A 22 -9.94 -0.41 11.25
N LEU A 23 -9.06 -0.72 12.20
CA LEU A 23 -8.35 -2.00 12.26
C LEU A 23 -9.29 -3.20 12.42
N ARG A 24 -10.36 -3.10 13.23
CA ARG A 24 -11.40 -4.15 13.34
C ARG A 24 -12.09 -4.41 12.01
N LEU A 25 -12.43 -3.36 11.26
CA LEU A 25 -13.04 -3.50 9.94
C LEU A 25 -12.08 -4.17 8.96
N ILE A 26 -10.83 -3.71 8.89
CA ILE A 26 -9.79 -4.30 8.05
C ILE A 26 -9.57 -5.77 8.38
N ARG A 27 -9.48 -6.13 9.67
CA ARG A 27 -9.39 -7.51 10.13
C ARG A 27 -10.58 -8.35 9.68
N SER A 28 -11.80 -7.82 9.84
CA SER A 28 -13.03 -8.48 9.40
C SER A 28 -13.01 -8.78 7.88
N VAL A 29 -12.57 -7.82 7.05
CA VAL A 29 -12.44 -8.04 5.59
C VAL A 29 -11.40 -9.13 5.31
N GLN A 30 -10.23 -9.05 5.94
CA GLN A 30 -9.16 -10.04 5.80
C GLN A 30 -9.67 -11.46 6.10
N ASP A 31 -10.34 -11.65 7.23
CA ASP A 31 -10.82 -12.95 7.69
C ASP A 31 -11.97 -13.48 6.81
N ARG A 32 -12.95 -12.62 6.48
CA ARG A 32 -14.14 -13.03 5.71
C ARG A 32 -13.83 -13.30 4.23
N ALA A 33 -12.90 -12.55 3.64
CA ALA A 33 -12.44 -12.80 2.28
C ALA A 33 -11.34 -13.86 2.19
N GLY A 34 -10.70 -14.19 3.32
CA GLY A 34 -9.57 -15.11 3.38
C GLY A 34 -8.36 -14.61 2.59
N VAL A 35 -8.12 -13.30 2.61
CA VAL A 35 -6.97 -12.65 1.95
C VAL A 35 -5.96 -12.21 3.01
N GLN A 36 -4.83 -11.63 2.58
CA GLN A 36 -3.90 -10.95 3.47
C GLN A 36 -4.02 -9.43 3.27
N ILE A 37 -4.11 -8.67 4.35
CA ILE A 37 -4.07 -7.20 4.30
C ILE A 37 -2.84 -6.72 5.08
N ILE A 38 -2.01 -5.92 4.42
CA ILE A 38 -0.75 -5.39 4.96
C ILE A 38 -0.79 -3.86 4.96
N LEU A 39 -0.06 -3.23 5.88
CA LEU A 39 -0.05 -1.76 6.00
C LEU A 39 0.99 -1.14 5.06
N ALA A 40 0.58 -0.17 4.24
CA ALA A 40 1.50 0.65 3.45
C ALA A 40 2.02 1.88 4.20
N PHE A 41 3.31 1.88 4.51
CA PHE A 41 3.95 2.96 5.28
C PHE A 41 3.98 4.31 4.57
N LYS A 42 3.93 4.33 3.24
CA LYS A 42 3.84 5.58 2.45
C LYS A 42 2.72 6.50 2.92
N ALA A 43 1.59 5.93 3.37
CA ALA A 43 0.46 6.72 3.86
C ALA A 43 0.46 6.88 5.40
N PHE A 44 1.03 5.92 6.13
CA PHE A 44 1.00 5.93 7.59
C PHE A 44 2.18 5.18 8.21
N ALA A 45 3.05 5.91 8.91
CA ALA A 45 4.26 5.38 9.56
C ALA A 45 4.47 5.90 10.99
N LEU A 46 3.40 6.23 11.72
CA LEU A 46 3.48 6.60 13.14
C LEU A 46 3.80 5.35 13.98
N TRP A 47 5.07 4.96 14.02
CA TRP A 47 5.55 3.69 14.58
C TRP A 47 5.17 3.43 16.04
N LYS A 48 4.95 4.50 16.83
CA LYS A 48 4.42 4.39 18.20
C LYS A 48 3.06 3.68 18.28
N SER A 49 2.30 3.64 17.18
CA SER A 49 1.02 2.94 17.09
C SER A 49 1.12 1.49 16.61
N PHE A 50 2.28 1.05 16.13
CA PHE A 50 2.46 -0.30 15.58
C PHE A 50 2.16 -1.43 16.58
N PRO A 51 2.41 -1.30 17.90
CA PRO A 51 1.93 -2.28 18.88
C PRO A 51 0.43 -2.57 18.79
N ILE A 52 -0.39 -1.54 18.54
CA ILE A 52 -1.85 -1.68 18.37
C ILE A 52 -2.17 -2.33 17.03
N ILE A 53 -1.49 -1.92 15.96
CA ILE A 53 -1.74 -2.44 14.60
C ILE A 53 -1.42 -3.94 14.50
N ARG A 54 -0.35 -4.39 15.17
CA ARG A 54 0.05 -5.80 15.25
C ARG A 54 -1.01 -6.73 15.84
N GLU A 55 -1.94 -6.20 16.64
CA GLU A 55 -3.05 -7.00 17.16
C GLU A 55 -4.01 -7.45 16.04
N TYR A 56 -4.00 -6.80 14.87
CA TYR A 56 -4.96 -7.02 13.78
C TYR A 56 -4.32 -7.55 12.49
N ILE A 57 -3.12 -7.05 12.14
CA ILE A 57 -2.39 -7.46 10.93
C ILE A 57 -0.93 -7.79 11.26
N ALA A 58 -0.32 -8.64 10.43
CA ALA A 58 1.00 -9.20 10.72
C ALA A 58 2.15 -8.59 9.91
N HIS A 59 1.87 -7.88 8.81
CA HIS A 59 2.90 -7.43 7.87
C HIS A 59 2.65 -6.02 7.35
N SER A 60 3.69 -5.43 6.79
CA SER A 60 3.66 -4.13 6.11
C SER A 60 4.34 -4.18 4.74
N THR A 61 4.01 -3.22 3.89
CA THR A 61 4.70 -2.98 2.62
C THR A 61 5.65 -1.78 2.76
N ALA A 62 6.79 -1.86 2.08
CA ALA A 62 7.84 -0.86 2.12
C ALA A 62 8.30 -0.48 0.70
N SER A 63 8.63 0.79 0.53
CA SER A 63 9.09 1.38 -0.73
C SER A 63 10.51 1.98 -0.67
N SER A 64 11.14 1.91 0.51
CA SER A 64 12.51 2.36 0.74
C SER A 64 13.21 1.49 1.78
N VAL A 65 14.55 1.59 1.86
CA VAL A 65 15.33 0.89 2.92
C VAL A 65 14.87 1.32 4.31
N ALA A 66 14.58 2.61 4.50
CA ALA A 66 14.11 3.13 5.79
C ALA A 66 12.77 2.52 6.19
N GLU A 67 11.82 2.40 5.24
CA GLU A 67 10.53 1.74 5.50
C GLU A 67 10.70 0.24 5.76
N ALA A 68 11.58 -0.44 5.02
CA ALA A 68 11.83 -1.86 5.23
C ALA A 68 12.47 -2.13 6.59
N GLN A 69 13.43 -1.28 6.99
CA GLN A 69 14.03 -1.32 8.33
C GLN A 69 12.97 -1.04 9.41
N LEU A 70 12.13 -0.02 9.22
CA LEU A 70 11.05 0.32 10.15
C LEU A 70 10.06 -0.85 10.31
N ALA A 71 9.77 -1.58 9.23
CA ALA A 71 8.91 -2.76 9.28
C ALA A 71 9.55 -3.85 10.16
N PHE A 72 10.84 -4.11 9.91
CA PHE A 72 11.57 -5.15 10.62
C PHE A 72 11.73 -4.83 12.11
N GLU A 73 12.11 -3.61 12.45
CA GLU A 73 12.42 -3.19 13.82
C GLU A 73 11.17 -2.84 14.63
N GLU A 74 10.29 -2.00 14.08
CA GLU A 74 9.17 -1.43 14.84
C GLU A 74 7.85 -2.16 14.61
N MET A 75 7.59 -2.64 13.39
CA MET A 75 6.40 -3.47 13.12
C MET A 75 6.64 -4.94 13.50
N GLY A 76 7.90 -5.38 13.62
CA GLY A 76 8.29 -6.71 14.08
C GLY A 76 8.16 -7.81 13.02
N SER A 77 8.08 -7.43 11.74
CA SER A 77 7.90 -8.37 10.62
C SER A 77 8.72 -7.92 9.40
N PRO A 78 9.36 -8.82 8.64
CA PRO A 78 10.01 -8.43 7.39
C PRO A 78 8.99 -7.90 6.37
N ALA A 79 9.34 -6.81 5.69
CA ALA A 79 8.45 -6.10 4.77
C ALA A 79 8.15 -6.89 3.49
N HIS A 80 7.03 -6.58 2.86
CA HIS A 80 6.84 -6.80 1.44
C HIS A 80 7.38 -5.57 0.71
N THR A 81 8.50 -5.69 0.02
CA THR A 81 9.20 -4.54 -0.56
C THR A 81 8.90 -4.39 -2.03
N TYR A 82 8.52 -3.18 -2.44
CA TYR A 82 8.48 -2.76 -3.83
C TYR A 82 9.19 -1.41 -3.99
N ALA A 83 10.24 -1.37 -4.79
CA ALA A 83 10.87 -0.13 -5.24
C ALA A 83 10.87 -0.04 -6.77
N PRO A 84 10.64 1.15 -7.36
CA PRO A 84 10.80 1.35 -8.81
C PRO A 84 12.22 1.05 -9.30
N ALA A 85 13.22 1.24 -8.44
CA ALA A 85 14.61 0.95 -8.70
C ALA A 85 15.33 0.54 -7.42
N TYR A 86 16.11 -0.53 -7.52
CA TYR A 86 17.07 -0.98 -6.53
C TYR A 86 18.49 -0.58 -6.97
N THR A 87 19.35 -0.29 -6.00
CA THR A 87 20.75 0.05 -6.22
C THR A 87 21.64 -1.03 -5.59
N ASP A 88 22.87 -1.19 -6.07
CA ASP A 88 23.79 -2.18 -5.47
C ASP A 88 24.13 -1.85 -4.01
N SER A 89 24.09 -0.57 -3.62
CA SER A 89 24.32 -0.14 -2.23
C SER A 89 23.15 -0.49 -1.31
N ASP A 90 21.91 -0.42 -1.80
CA ASP A 90 20.72 -0.58 -0.98
C ASP A 90 20.19 -2.02 -0.98
N PHE A 91 20.42 -2.78 -2.05
CA PHE A 91 19.88 -4.13 -2.21
C PHE A 91 20.23 -5.08 -1.06
N PRO A 92 21.47 -5.10 -0.51
CA PRO A 92 21.79 -5.89 0.67
C PRO A 92 20.89 -5.59 1.88
N SER A 93 20.49 -4.33 2.08
CA SER A 93 19.58 -3.93 3.16
C SER A 93 18.16 -4.45 2.90
N PHE A 94 17.70 -4.44 1.65
CA PHE A 94 16.42 -5.04 1.29
C PHE A 94 16.40 -6.55 1.53
N LEU A 95 17.48 -7.27 1.19
CA LEU A 95 17.62 -8.70 1.49
C LEU A 95 17.57 -8.98 3.00
N LYS A 96 18.10 -8.07 3.82
CA LYS A 96 18.05 -8.19 5.28
C LYS A 96 16.64 -8.02 5.83
N TYR A 97 15.88 -7.05 5.33
CA TYR A 97 14.63 -6.60 5.96
C TYR A 97 13.34 -7.06 5.29
N SER A 98 13.40 -7.75 4.15
CA SER A 98 12.21 -8.12 3.38
C SER A 98 11.91 -9.61 3.38
N SER A 99 10.62 -9.97 3.37
CA SER A 99 10.13 -11.32 3.08
C SER A 99 9.73 -11.49 1.61
N HIS A 100 9.33 -10.39 0.97
CA HIS A 100 9.00 -10.33 -0.45
C HIS A 100 9.77 -9.18 -1.10
N ILE A 101 10.26 -9.39 -2.31
CA ILE A 101 10.85 -8.33 -3.14
C ILE A 101 10.18 -8.37 -4.50
N THR A 102 9.51 -7.26 -4.84
CA THR A 102 8.87 -7.06 -6.14
C THR A 102 9.74 -6.15 -7.00
N PHE A 103 10.10 -6.59 -8.20
CA PHE A 103 10.82 -5.78 -9.17
C PHE A 103 9.86 -5.03 -10.10
N ASN A 104 10.22 -3.80 -10.41
CA ASN A 104 9.46 -2.94 -11.32
C ASN A 104 9.72 -3.27 -12.81
N SER A 105 10.87 -3.86 -13.14
CA SER A 105 11.27 -4.20 -14.51
C SER A 105 11.98 -5.56 -14.58
N LEU A 106 11.91 -6.19 -15.77
CA LEU A 106 12.66 -7.43 -16.04
C LEU A 106 14.18 -7.23 -15.92
N SER A 107 14.70 -6.08 -16.33
CA SER A 107 16.13 -5.77 -16.21
C SER A 107 16.61 -5.64 -14.76
N GLN A 108 15.77 -5.11 -13.85
CA GLN A 108 16.08 -5.08 -12.42
C GLN A 108 16.03 -6.48 -11.81
N PHE A 109 15.04 -7.28 -12.20
CA PHE A 109 14.98 -8.70 -11.84
C PHE A 109 16.25 -9.45 -12.28
N GLU A 110 16.62 -9.40 -13.55
CA GLU A 110 17.81 -10.09 -14.10
C GLU A 110 19.10 -9.70 -13.36
N ARG A 111 19.24 -8.42 -13.00
CA ARG A 111 20.42 -7.91 -12.28
C ARG A 111 20.51 -8.42 -10.83
N PHE A 112 19.41 -8.40 -10.10
CA PHE A 112 19.41 -8.58 -8.64
C PHE A 112 18.94 -9.96 -8.18
N TYR A 113 18.22 -10.71 -9.04
CA TYR A 113 17.75 -12.06 -8.73
C TYR A 113 18.88 -13.03 -8.32
N PRO A 114 20.10 -13.00 -8.92
CA PRO A 114 21.20 -13.84 -8.43
C PRO A 114 21.56 -13.60 -6.95
N GLN A 115 21.46 -12.35 -6.48
CA GLN A 115 21.72 -12.02 -5.07
C GLN A 115 20.59 -12.51 -4.16
N LEU A 116 19.34 -12.44 -4.65
CA LEU A 116 18.18 -12.99 -3.94
C LEU A 116 18.31 -14.52 -3.80
N GLN A 117 18.71 -15.22 -4.87
CA GLN A 117 18.97 -16.66 -4.87
C GLN A 117 20.13 -17.07 -3.94
N ALA A 118 21.17 -16.24 -3.85
CA ALA A 118 22.31 -16.48 -2.96
C ALA A 118 22.02 -16.13 -1.48
N SER A 119 20.87 -15.52 -1.18
CA SER A 119 20.49 -15.14 0.18
C SER A 119 20.16 -16.38 1.02
N GLU A 120 20.66 -16.42 2.26
CA GLU A 120 20.29 -17.47 3.22
C GLU A 120 18.81 -17.39 3.64
N LYS A 121 18.18 -16.23 3.44
CA LYS A 121 16.76 -16.02 3.70
C LYS A 121 15.96 -16.40 2.47
N LYS A 122 14.91 -17.19 2.67
CA LYS A 122 13.90 -17.40 1.65
C LYS A 122 13.08 -16.10 1.46
N ILE A 123 13.30 -15.44 0.34
CA ILE A 123 12.57 -14.22 -0.07
C ILE A 123 11.72 -14.59 -1.27
N GLU A 124 10.42 -14.30 -1.21
CA GLU A 124 9.54 -14.51 -2.37
C GLU A 124 9.76 -13.37 -3.38
N CYS A 125 9.96 -13.74 -4.65
CA CYS A 125 10.28 -12.81 -5.72
C CYS A 125 9.04 -12.50 -6.56
N GLY A 126 8.78 -11.23 -6.83
CA GLY A 126 7.65 -10.80 -7.64
C GLY A 126 8.01 -9.82 -8.75
N ILE A 127 7.10 -9.66 -9.71
CA ILE A 127 7.16 -8.62 -10.75
C ILE A 127 5.93 -7.73 -10.62
N ARG A 128 6.14 -6.42 -10.64
CA ARG A 128 5.03 -5.47 -10.78
C ARG A 128 4.55 -5.49 -12.23
N ILE A 129 3.27 -5.72 -12.44
CA ILE A 129 2.61 -5.70 -13.75
C ILE A 129 1.89 -4.37 -13.97
N ASN A 130 1.83 -3.95 -15.23
CA ASN A 130 1.07 -2.78 -15.65
C ASN A 130 -0.10 -3.22 -16.55
N PRO A 131 -1.35 -3.16 -16.07
CA PRO A 131 -2.53 -3.48 -16.88
C PRO A 131 -2.86 -2.41 -17.92
N GLU A 132 -2.16 -1.27 -17.94
CA GLU A 132 -2.42 -0.13 -18.81
C GLU A 132 -3.90 0.30 -18.73
N PHE A 133 -4.43 0.23 -17.52
CA PHE A 133 -5.81 0.55 -17.18
C PHE A 133 -5.81 1.35 -15.88
N SER A 134 -6.54 2.47 -15.91
CA SER A 134 -6.69 3.35 -14.77
C SER A 134 -8.12 3.87 -14.71
N VAL A 135 -8.70 3.82 -13.52
CA VAL A 135 -9.92 4.54 -13.14
C VAL A 135 -9.60 5.85 -12.41
N VAL A 136 -8.32 6.15 -12.17
CA VAL A 136 -7.87 7.34 -11.45
C VAL A 136 -8.05 8.56 -12.36
N GLU A 137 -8.90 9.50 -11.94
CA GLU A 137 -9.23 10.71 -12.71
C GLU A 137 -8.07 11.72 -12.78
N THR A 138 -7.19 11.71 -11.78
CA THR A 138 -6.05 12.65 -11.71
C THR A 138 -4.80 12.03 -12.32
N ASP A 139 -4.33 12.59 -13.44
CA ASP A 139 -3.16 12.10 -14.19
C ASP A 139 -1.90 11.97 -13.33
N LEU A 140 -1.68 12.89 -12.37
CA LEU A 140 -0.51 12.86 -11.48
C LEU A 140 -0.42 11.56 -10.66
N TYR A 141 -1.57 10.98 -10.32
CA TYR A 141 -1.67 9.76 -9.51
C TYR A 141 -1.94 8.51 -10.34
N ASN A 142 -2.05 8.63 -11.67
CA ASN A 142 -2.34 7.53 -12.57
C ASN A 142 -1.06 6.69 -12.84
N PRO A 143 -0.92 5.50 -12.24
CA PRO A 143 0.29 4.70 -12.40
C PRO A 143 0.28 3.86 -13.69
N SER A 144 -0.79 3.93 -14.48
CA SER A 144 -0.98 3.21 -15.74
C SER A 144 -1.21 4.16 -16.92
N ALA A 145 -0.87 5.44 -16.76
CA ALA A 145 -0.90 6.41 -17.85
C ALA A 145 0.02 5.97 -19.01
N PRO A 146 -0.27 6.36 -20.26
CA PRO A 146 0.62 6.10 -21.38
C PRO A 146 2.06 6.55 -21.09
N GLY A 147 3.02 5.64 -21.26
CA GLY A 147 4.43 5.90 -20.92
C GLY A 147 4.76 5.78 -19.42
N SER A 148 3.85 5.24 -18.60
CA SER A 148 4.13 5.01 -17.18
C SER A 148 5.39 4.16 -16.99
N ARG A 149 6.21 4.60 -16.02
CA ARG A 149 7.42 3.90 -15.58
C ARG A 149 7.15 2.74 -14.61
N LEU A 150 5.90 2.49 -14.24
CA LEU A 150 5.53 1.59 -13.15
C LEU A 150 4.97 0.27 -13.70
N GLY A 151 5.68 -0.82 -13.41
CA GLY A 151 5.35 -2.18 -13.81
C GLY A 151 5.65 -2.52 -15.27
N VAL A 152 5.64 -3.82 -15.55
CA VAL A 152 5.89 -4.41 -16.86
C VAL A 152 4.56 -4.68 -17.57
N THR A 153 4.43 -4.24 -18.81
CA THR A 153 3.23 -4.46 -19.64
C THR A 153 3.17 -5.88 -20.19
N ALA A 154 1.97 -6.34 -20.57
CA ALA A 154 1.76 -7.71 -21.04
C ALA A 154 2.60 -8.06 -22.28
N ASP A 155 2.80 -7.11 -23.20
CA ASP A 155 3.63 -7.32 -24.40
C ASP A 155 5.11 -7.58 -24.07
N LYS A 156 5.61 -7.02 -22.96
CA LYS A 156 6.99 -7.21 -22.51
C LYS A 156 7.19 -8.49 -21.72
N ILE A 157 6.20 -8.95 -20.97
CA ILE A 157 6.27 -10.23 -20.24
C ILE A 157 6.13 -11.41 -21.22
N GLY A 158 5.18 -11.32 -22.16
CA GLY A 158 4.86 -12.43 -23.06
C GLY A 158 4.06 -13.54 -22.36
N THR A 159 4.38 -14.80 -22.66
CA THR A 159 3.57 -15.96 -22.26
C THR A 159 4.03 -16.65 -20.98
N ALA A 160 5.25 -16.40 -20.53
CA ALA A 160 5.84 -17.04 -19.36
C ALA A 160 6.63 -16.04 -18.52
N LEU A 161 6.60 -16.22 -17.20
CA LEU A 161 7.40 -15.43 -16.29
C LEU A 161 8.84 -15.97 -16.24
N PRO A 162 9.83 -15.10 -15.93
CA PRO A 162 11.18 -15.54 -15.64
C PRO A 162 11.22 -16.57 -14.50
N GLU A 163 12.13 -17.54 -14.60
CA GLU A 163 12.32 -18.56 -13.57
C GLU A 163 12.63 -17.90 -12.21
N GLY A 164 11.91 -18.32 -11.17
CA GLY A 164 12.06 -17.78 -9.82
C GLY A 164 11.06 -16.71 -9.44
N VAL A 165 10.34 -16.13 -10.39
CA VAL A 165 9.20 -15.26 -10.08
C VAL A 165 8.07 -16.12 -9.49
N THR A 166 7.66 -15.77 -8.27
CA THR A 166 6.65 -16.49 -7.48
C THR A 166 5.37 -15.69 -7.29
N GLY A 167 5.33 -14.43 -7.71
CA GLY A 167 4.18 -13.57 -7.54
C GLY A 167 4.12 -12.40 -8.50
N LEU A 168 2.92 -11.84 -8.59
CA LEU A 168 2.64 -10.62 -9.34
C LEU A 168 2.13 -9.54 -8.41
N HIS A 169 2.45 -8.30 -8.73
CA HIS A 169 2.00 -7.13 -7.99
C HIS A 169 1.42 -6.11 -8.94
N LEU A 170 0.31 -5.48 -8.57
CA LEU A 170 -0.18 -4.29 -9.22
C LEU A 170 -0.52 -3.25 -8.18
N HIS A 171 -0.55 -1.99 -8.60
CA HIS A 171 -1.01 -0.89 -7.78
C HIS A 171 -1.51 0.19 -8.74
N ASN A 172 -2.81 0.23 -8.96
CA ASN A 172 -3.46 1.07 -9.96
C ASN A 172 -4.67 1.86 -9.44
N LEU A 173 -4.89 1.82 -8.13
CA LEU A 173 -5.95 2.55 -7.45
C LEU A 173 -5.36 3.62 -6.53
N CYS A 174 -6.09 4.72 -6.36
CA CYS A 174 -5.83 5.78 -5.39
C CYS A 174 -7.16 6.29 -4.85
N GLU A 175 -7.46 6.00 -3.58
CA GLU A 175 -8.73 6.38 -2.91
C GLU A 175 -10.00 5.92 -3.67
N ASN A 176 -9.91 4.78 -4.35
CA ASN A 176 -10.98 4.22 -5.16
C ASN A 176 -11.89 3.28 -4.35
N ASN A 177 -13.06 2.97 -4.91
CA ASN A 177 -14.05 2.07 -4.31
C ASN A 177 -13.82 0.59 -4.70
N SER A 178 -14.71 -0.31 -4.25
CA SER A 178 -14.61 -1.75 -4.53
C SER A 178 -14.98 -2.13 -5.97
N TYR A 179 -15.80 -1.34 -6.66
CA TYR A 179 -16.15 -1.54 -8.08
C TYR A 179 -15.01 -1.19 -9.02
N ASP A 180 -14.17 -0.22 -8.64
CA ASP A 180 -12.95 0.11 -9.36
C ASP A 180 -11.91 -1.03 -9.31
N LEU A 181 -11.86 -1.75 -8.18
CA LEU A 181 -11.06 -2.97 -8.05
C LEU A 181 -11.60 -4.09 -8.94
N GLU A 182 -12.92 -4.28 -8.98
CA GLU A 182 -13.55 -5.27 -9.86
C GLU A 182 -13.16 -5.04 -11.33
N LYS A 183 -13.36 -3.82 -11.84
CA LYS A 183 -12.97 -3.45 -13.22
C LYS A 183 -11.48 -3.65 -13.47
N THR A 184 -10.64 -3.30 -12.48
CA THR A 184 -9.20 -3.55 -12.56
C THR A 184 -8.91 -5.05 -12.72
N LEU A 185 -9.54 -5.88 -11.89
CA LEU A 185 -9.33 -7.32 -11.91
C LEU A 185 -9.76 -7.95 -13.23
N GLU A 186 -10.88 -7.50 -13.82
CA GLU A 186 -11.32 -7.94 -15.15
C GLU A 186 -10.22 -7.73 -16.21
N VAL A 187 -9.62 -6.53 -16.24
CA VAL A 187 -8.53 -6.21 -17.18
C VAL A 187 -7.26 -7.01 -16.87
N VAL A 188 -6.93 -7.18 -15.60
CA VAL A 188 -5.75 -7.94 -15.17
C VAL A 188 -5.92 -9.42 -15.52
N GLU A 189 -7.08 -10.02 -15.28
CA GLU A 189 -7.37 -11.40 -15.66
C GLU A 189 -7.32 -11.57 -17.19
N GLN A 190 -7.84 -10.62 -17.95
CA GLN A 190 -7.76 -10.64 -19.41
C GLN A 190 -6.32 -10.60 -19.93
N LYS A 191 -5.48 -9.72 -19.36
CA LYS A 191 -4.11 -9.46 -19.86
C LYS A 191 -3.04 -10.38 -19.27
N PHE A 192 -3.21 -10.84 -18.04
CA PHE A 192 -2.19 -11.57 -17.28
C PHE A 192 -2.71 -12.86 -16.63
N GLY A 193 -4.00 -13.18 -16.75
CA GLY A 193 -4.59 -14.36 -16.13
C GLY A 193 -3.93 -15.68 -16.56
N HIS A 194 -3.36 -15.74 -17.77
CA HIS A 194 -2.58 -16.90 -18.24
C HIS A 194 -1.29 -17.14 -17.43
N LEU A 195 -0.79 -16.12 -16.72
CA LEU A 195 0.40 -16.21 -15.86
C LEU A 195 0.06 -16.65 -14.43
N PHE A 196 -1.21 -16.60 -14.02
CA PHE A 196 -1.61 -16.88 -12.63
C PHE A 196 -1.32 -18.32 -12.20
N VAL A 197 -1.29 -19.26 -13.15
CA VAL A 197 -0.91 -20.66 -12.90
C VAL A 197 0.58 -20.83 -12.56
N GLN A 198 1.41 -19.83 -12.85
CA GLN A 198 2.87 -19.86 -12.64
C GLN A 198 3.28 -19.24 -11.29
N VAL A 199 2.35 -18.60 -10.58
CA VAL A 199 2.63 -17.86 -9.35
C VAL A 199 1.80 -18.36 -8.18
N LYS A 200 2.26 -18.03 -6.97
CA LYS A 200 1.67 -18.43 -5.69
C LYS A 200 0.88 -17.29 -5.03
N TRP A 201 1.19 -16.05 -5.38
CA TRP A 201 0.57 -14.88 -4.76
C TRP A 201 0.34 -13.77 -5.78
N LEU A 202 -0.70 -12.98 -5.52
CA LEU A 202 -1.09 -11.80 -6.29
C LEU A 202 -1.36 -10.66 -5.30
N ASN A 203 -0.51 -9.63 -5.34
CA ASN A 203 -0.70 -8.42 -4.55
C ASN A 203 -1.44 -7.37 -5.40
N LEU A 204 -2.66 -7.03 -5.00
CA LEU A 204 -3.54 -6.10 -5.71
C LEU A 204 -3.27 -4.63 -5.39
N GLY A 205 -2.27 -4.35 -4.56
CA GLY A 205 -1.84 -2.99 -4.28
C GLY A 205 -2.67 -2.30 -3.22
N GLY A 206 -2.57 -0.98 -3.20
CA GLY A 206 -3.25 -0.10 -2.26
C GLY A 206 -4.38 0.67 -2.93
N GLY A 207 -4.74 1.81 -2.36
CA GLY A 207 -5.81 2.67 -2.90
C GLY A 207 -7.23 2.21 -2.57
N HIS A 208 -7.39 1.09 -1.87
CA HIS A 208 -8.68 0.64 -1.35
C HIS A 208 -9.05 1.43 -0.10
N LEU A 209 -9.99 2.37 -0.20
CA LEU A 209 -10.41 3.19 0.95
C LEU A 209 -11.45 2.48 1.83
N ILE A 210 -11.12 1.27 2.30
CA ILE A 210 -12.02 0.30 2.95
C ILE A 210 -12.81 0.90 4.13
N THR A 211 -12.22 1.86 4.85
CA THR A 211 -12.76 2.47 6.06
C THR A 211 -13.54 3.75 5.81
N HIS A 212 -13.66 4.18 4.56
CA HIS A 212 -14.55 5.28 4.20
C HIS A 212 -16.01 4.86 4.35
N LYS A 213 -16.85 5.76 4.86
CA LYS A 213 -18.27 5.51 5.16
C LYS A 213 -19.10 5.02 3.96
N GLU A 214 -18.71 5.39 2.74
CA GLU A 214 -19.41 5.02 1.49
C GLU A 214 -18.74 3.83 0.77
N TYR A 215 -17.71 3.22 1.37
CA TYR A 215 -17.05 2.07 0.77
C TYR A 215 -17.90 0.81 0.93
N ASP A 216 -18.24 0.16 -0.18
CA ASP A 216 -19.01 -1.08 -0.19
C ASP A 216 -18.11 -2.27 0.16
N VAL A 217 -18.05 -2.57 1.46
CA VAL A 217 -17.23 -3.64 2.04
C VAL A 217 -17.73 -5.03 1.65
N GLU A 218 -19.05 -5.21 1.56
CA GLU A 218 -19.64 -6.51 1.19
C GLU A 218 -19.32 -6.84 -0.27
N HIS A 219 -19.41 -5.85 -1.15
CA HIS A 219 -18.96 -5.98 -2.53
C HIS A 219 -17.47 -6.34 -2.62
N LEU A 220 -16.60 -5.66 -1.86
CA LEU A 220 -15.16 -6.00 -1.82
C LEU A 220 -14.94 -7.47 -1.43
N ILE A 221 -15.61 -7.96 -0.39
CA ILE A 221 -15.50 -9.37 0.04
C ILE A 221 -15.97 -10.30 -1.08
N GLY A 222 -17.08 -9.97 -1.76
CA GLY A 222 -17.56 -10.72 -2.92
C GLY A 222 -16.54 -10.81 -4.05
N VAL A 223 -15.92 -9.68 -4.43
CA VAL A 223 -14.88 -9.61 -5.45
C VAL A 223 -13.68 -10.49 -5.07
N LEU A 224 -13.15 -10.33 -3.85
CA LEU A 224 -11.97 -11.07 -3.38
C LEU A 224 -12.22 -12.58 -3.26
N THR A 225 -13.37 -12.98 -2.73
CA THR A 225 -13.75 -14.39 -2.65
C THR A 225 -13.98 -14.98 -4.04
N GLY A 226 -14.54 -14.21 -4.97
CA GLY A 226 -14.66 -14.58 -6.38
C GLY A 226 -13.31 -14.90 -7.04
N VAL A 227 -12.31 -14.03 -6.85
CA VAL A 227 -10.93 -14.28 -7.34
C VAL A 227 -10.36 -15.55 -6.73
N LYS A 228 -10.48 -15.73 -5.40
CA LYS A 228 -9.99 -16.94 -4.72
C LYS A 228 -10.68 -18.22 -5.20
N ASN A 229 -11.97 -18.17 -5.51
CA ASN A 229 -12.69 -19.32 -6.04
C ASN A 229 -12.21 -19.71 -7.44
N ARG A 230 -11.88 -18.72 -8.29
CA ARG A 230 -11.29 -18.95 -9.62
C ARG A 230 -9.84 -19.42 -9.54
N TYR A 231 -9.07 -18.93 -8.56
CA TYR A 231 -7.63 -19.21 -8.40
C TYR A 231 -7.31 -19.62 -6.95
N PRO A 232 -7.71 -20.84 -6.52
CA PRO A 232 -7.63 -21.25 -5.11
C PRO A 232 -6.20 -21.43 -4.61
N HIS A 233 -5.22 -21.56 -5.51
CA HIS A 233 -3.80 -21.65 -5.18
C HIS A 233 -3.15 -20.28 -4.91
N LEU A 234 -3.81 -19.17 -5.29
CA LEU A 234 -3.26 -17.83 -5.09
C LEU A 234 -3.55 -17.30 -3.68
N GLN A 235 -2.48 -16.85 -3.02
CA GLN A 235 -2.59 -15.93 -1.90
C GLN A 235 -2.84 -14.51 -2.43
N ILE A 236 -4.00 -13.95 -2.12
CA ILE A 236 -4.36 -12.58 -2.49
C ILE A 236 -3.93 -11.63 -1.37
N ILE A 237 -3.24 -10.55 -1.74
CA ILE A 237 -2.69 -9.56 -0.82
C ILE A 237 -3.23 -8.18 -1.19
N LEU A 238 -3.67 -7.40 -0.20
CA LEU A 238 -3.98 -5.97 -0.32
C LEU A 238 -3.01 -5.18 0.55
N GLU A 239 -2.59 -4.01 0.10
CA GLU A 239 -1.70 -3.10 0.83
C GLU A 239 -2.28 -1.68 0.98
N PRO A 240 -3.49 -1.50 1.54
CA PRO A 240 -4.03 -0.17 1.76
C PRO A 240 -3.19 0.60 2.80
N GLY A 241 -3.06 1.90 2.58
CA GLY A 241 -2.35 2.80 3.49
C GLY A 241 -3.34 3.67 4.25
N SER A 242 -3.92 4.65 3.56
CA SER A 242 -4.85 5.63 4.15
C SER A 242 -6.01 4.99 4.90
N ALA A 243 -6.55 3.85 4.42
CA ALA A 243 -7.65 3.17 5.09
C ALA A 243 -7.34 2.78 6.56
N PHE A 244 -6.08 2.51 6.92
CA PHE A 244 -5.72 2.21 8.31
C PHE A 244 -5.97 3.40 9.24
N ALA A 245 -5.63 4.62 8.79
CA ALA A 245 -5.67 5.84 9.59
C ALA A 245 -6.73 6.86 9.12
N TRP A 246 -7.66 6.45 8.25
CA TRP A 246 -8.70 7.32 7.73
C TRP A 246 -9.58 7.86 8.86
N GLU A 247 -9.67 9.19 8.97
CA GLU A 247 -10.44 9.88 10.00
C GLU A 247 -10.13 9.39 11.44
N THR A 248 -8.87 9.07 11.73
CA THR A 248 -8.46 8.65 13.08
C THR A 248 -7.84 9.78 13.91
N GLY A 249 -7.65 10.97 13.36
CA GLY A 249 -6.93 12.04 14.05
C GLY A 249 -7.06 13.40 13.39
N VAL A 250 -6.45 14.39 14.04
CA VAL A 250 -6.47 15.81 13.65
C VAL A 250 -5.10 16.45 13.84
N LEU A 251 -4.87 17.57 13.16
CA LEU A 251 -3.78 18.50 13.46
C LEU A 251 -4.31 19.63 14.36
N VAL A 252 -3.89 19.66 15.62
CA VAL A 252 -4.23 20.73 16.56
C VAL A 252 -3.34 21.94 16.29
N ALA A 253 -3.96 23.08 16.01
CA ALA A 253 -3.30 24.35 15.74
C ALA A 253 -3.85 25.48 16.63
N THR A 254 -3.04 26.49 16.87
CA THR A 254 -3.40 27.71 17.60
C THR A 254 -3.47 28.88 16.63
N VAL A 255 -4.54 29.68 16.76
CA VAL A 255 -4.61 31.01 16.12
C VAL A 255 -3.62 31.92 16.83
N ALA A 256 -2.51 32.23 16.16
CA ALA A 256 -1.46 33.10 16.68
C ALA A 256 -1.80 34.59 16.53
N ASP A 257 -2.56 34.95 15.49
CA ASP A 257 -2.98 36.33 15.24
C ASP A 257 -4.26 36.36 14.37
N ILE A 258 -4.94 37.50 14.32
CA ILE A 258 -6.04 37.78 13.39
C ILE A 258 -5.74 39.11 12.70
N VAL A 259 -5.50 39.03 11.39
CA VAL A 259 -5.19 40.21 10.56
C VAL A 259 -6.39 40.59 9.70
N GLU A 260 -6.54 41.87 9.36
CA GLU A 260 -7.59 42.37 8.47
C GLU A 260 -7.00 43.20 7.33
N ASN A 261 -7.22 42.78 6.09
CA ASN A 261 -6.78 43.49 4.89
C ASN A 261 -7.92 43.52 3.86
N GLY A 262 -8.27 44.73 3.37
CA GLY A 262 -9.35 44.88 2.38
C GLY A 262 -10.74 44.43 2.88
N GLY A 263 -10.98 44.50 4.19
CA GLY A 263 -12.22 44.03 4.83
C GLY A 263 -12.31 42.50 5.02
N ILE A 264 -11.25 41.76 4.69
CA ILE A 264 -11.16 40.32 4.90
C ILE A 264 -10.36 40.06 6.17
N LYS A 265 -11.00 39.40 7.14
CA LYS A 265 -10.35 38.91 8.37
C LYS A 265 -9.76 37.52 8.15
N THR A 266 -8.48 37.35 8.49
CA THR A 266 -7.74 36.11 8.30
C THR A 266 -7.12 35.66 9.61
N ALA A 267 -7.41 34.44 10.03
CA ALA A 267 -6.75 33.80 11.17
C ALA A 267 -5.38 33.27 10.75
N MET A 268 -4.33 33.72 11.44
CA MET A 268 -2.96 33.26 11.25
C MET A 268 -2.69 32.10 12.19
N LEU A 269 -2.41 30.91 11.67
CA LEU A 269 -2.18 29.71 12.47
C LEU A 269 -0.69 29.46 12.70
N ASN A 270 -0.33 28.79 13.80
CA ASN A 270 1.02 28.29 14.06
C ASN A 270 1.37 27.00 13.29
N VAL A 271 0.64 26.73 12.19
CA VAL A 271 0.89 25.63 11.26
C VAL A 271 1.04 26.19 9.85
N SER A 272 1.66 25.39 9.00
CA SER A 272 1.85 25.67 7.58
C SER A 272 1.26 24.55 6.76
N PHE A 273 0.47 24.90 5.74
CA PHE A 273 -0.08 23.95 4.77
C PHE A 273 1.06 23.14 4.11
N ALA A 274 2.03 23.82 3.49
CA ALA A 274 3.11 23.16 2.76
C ALA A 274 4.01 22.27 3.63
N CYS A 275 4.14 22.55 4.93
CA CYS A 275 5.03 21.79 5.82
C CYS A 275 4.32 20.67 6.59
N HIS A 276 3.04 20.84 6.91
CA HIS A 276 2.29 19.91 7.78
C HIS A 276 1.15 19.19 7.04
N MET A 277 0.65 19.72 5.93
CA MET A 277 -0.45 19.16 5.14
C MET A 277 -0.12 19.24 3.63
N PRO A 278 1.00 18.61 3.20
CA PRO A 278 1.47 18.69 1.81
C PRO A 278 0.56 17.95 0.81
#